data_AF-A0A852WDP0-F1
#
_entry.id   AF-A0A852WDP0-F1
#
_cell.length_a   1.000
_cell.length_b   1.000
_cell.length_c   1.000
_cell.angle_alpha   90.00
_cell.angle_beta   90.00
_cell.angle_gamma   90.00
#
_symmetry.space_group_name_H-M   'P 1'
#
loop_
_entity.id
_entity.type
_entity.pdbx_description
1 polymer ?
#
loop_
_entity_poly.entity_id
_entity_poly.type
_entity_poly.pdbx_seq_one_letter_code
_entity_poly.pdbx_strand_id
1 'polypeptide(L)'
;MFETRSASIARLVAAWEDAQDSLTLEESVGLALRSHRSVMGLGQRSYAQDRGWSKSHGARLESAPQTLKLADVLSALEGTGYHLVLHRDRDDAPVAPVEWPVTELVARFSDGRRLPAAANPVRSWCAHSWFFTRHPEAKETPDWTWTTRRRWDGRTD
;
A
#
# COMPACT_ATOMS: atom_id res chain seq x y z
N MET A 1 9.23 43.93 27.36
CA MET A 1 9.98 42.65 27.38
C MET A 1 9.10 41.40 27.21
N PHE A 2 7.76 41.48 27.37
CA PHE A 2 6.84 40.33 27.16
C PHE A 2 6.50 40.04 25.68
N GLU A 3 6.59 41.06 24.82
CA GLU A 3 6.24 41.00 23.40
C GLU A 3 7.12 40.02 22.60
N THR A 4 8.40 39.91 22.96
CA THR A 4 9.36 39.00 22.31
C THR A 4 9.05 37.51 22.59
N ARG A 5 8.53 37.18 23.77
CA ARG A 5 8.20 35.79 24.14
C ARG A 5 6.92 35.32 23.46
N SER A 6 5.91 36.20 23.37
CA SER A 6 4.66 35.90 22.68
C SER A 6 4.88 35.67 21.17
N ALA A 7 5.70 36.51 20.54
CA ALA A 7 6.07 36.34 19.14
C ALA A 7 6.87 35.04 18.89
N SER A 8 7.74 34.65 19.83
CA SER A 8 8.49 33.39 19.73
C SER A 8 7.59 32.15 19.85
N ILE A 9 6.60 32.16 20.75
CA ILE A 9 5.65 31.05 20.88
C ILE A 9 4.80 30.93 19.63
N ALA A 10 4.27 32.04 19.11
CA ALA A 10 3.47 32.04 17.89
C ALA A 10 4.24 31.44 16.69
N ARG A 11 5.53 31.76 16.55
CA ARG A 11 6.38 31.18 15.50
C ARG A 11 6.58 29.68 15.66
N LEU A 12 6.74 29.20 16.89
CA LEU A 12 6.89 27.77 17.16
C LEU A 12 5.60 27.00 16.88
N VAL A 13 4.43 27.58 17.20
CA VAL A 13 3.13 26.97 16.89
C VAL A 13 2.94 26.89 15.38
N ALA A 14 3.17 27.97 14.64
CA ALA A 14 3.06 27.95 13.18
C ALA A 14 4.01 26.94 12.53
N ALA A 15 5.26 26.86 12.99
CA ALA A 15 6.22 25.87 12.49
C ALA A 15 5.82 24.42 12.83
N TRP A 16 5.11 24.21 13.93
CA TRP A 16 4.58 22.89 14.30
C TRP A 16 3.38 22.52 13.42
N GLU A 17 2.44 23.43 13.20
CA GLU A 17 1.30 23.23 12.29
C GLU A 17 1.78 22.95 10.86
N ASP A 18 2.70 23.76 10.33
CA ASP A 18 3.30 23.53 9.01
C ASP A 18 3.96 22.14 8.90
N ALA A 19 4.66 21.70 9.95
CA ALA A 19 5.31 20.40 9.98
C ALA A 19 4.31 19.23 10.08
N GLN A 20 3.17 19.42 10.72
CA GLN A 20 2.07 18.45 10.73
C GLN A 20 1.42 18.34 9.36
N ASP A 21 1.15 19.48 8.72
CA ASP A 21 0.50 19.54 7.41
C ASP A 21 1.39 19.01 6.29
N SER A 22 2.71 19.13 6.41
CA SER A 22 3.67 18.60 5.44
C SER A 22 3.99 17.11 5.63
N LEU A 23 3.49 16.48 6.70
CA LEU A 23 3.91 15.15 7.09
C LEU A 23 3.48 14.12 6.05
N THR A 24 4.47 13.45 5.44
CA THR A 24 4.18 12.41 4.47
C THR A 24 3.91 11.06 5.15
N LEU A 25 3.38 10.11 4.37
CA LEU A 25 3.14 8.75 4.82
C LEU A 25 4.43 8.08 5.31
N GLU A 26 5.51 8.24 4.54
CA GLU A 26 6.81 7.66 4.85
C GLU A 26 7.44 8.27 6.11
N GLU A 27 7.27 9.57 6.33
CA GLU A 27 7.73 10.24 7.55
C GLU A 27 6.96 9.75 8.77
N SER A 28 5.64 9.57 8.63
CA SER A 28 4.77 9.02 9.68
C SER A 28 5.21 7.62 10.12
N VAL A 29 5.55 6.75 9.17
CA VAL A 29 6.09 5.40 9.46
C VAL A 29 7.42 5.49 10.21
N GLY A 30 8.34 6.35 9.76
CA GLY A 30 9.62 6.56 10.42
C GLY A 30 9.46 7.07 11.86
N LEU A 31 8.53 8.01 12.07
CA LEU A 31 8.19 8.54 13.40
C LEU A 31 7.58 7.48 14.32
N ALA A 32 6.68 6.64 13.82
CA ALA A 32 6.10 5.54 14.57
C ALA A 32 7.18 4.57 15.10
N LEU A 33 8.10 4.15 14.22
CA LEU A 33 9.20 3.26 14.60
C LEU A 33 10.16 3.92 15.59
N ARG A 34 10.48 5.21 15.41
CA ARG A 34 11.31 5.96 16.34
C ARG A 34 10.65 6.15 17.70
N SER A 35 9.34 6.39 17.71
CA SER A 35 8.54 6.51 18.94
C SER A 35 8.58 5.20 19.73
N HIS A 36 8.31 4.07 19.08
CA HIS A 36 8.41 2.76 19.72
C HIS A 36 9.82 2.47 20.24
N ARG A 37 10.85 2.72 19.42
CA ARG A 37 12.25 2.58 19.82
C ARG A 37 12.60 3.46 21.05
N SER A 38 12.07 4.68 21.09
CA SER A 38 12.26 5.61 22.21
C SER A 38 11.63 5.08 23.49
N VAL A 39 10.42 4.50 23.42
CA VAL A 39 9.74 3.87 24.57
C VAL A 39 10.57 2.68 25.10
N MET A 40 11.20 1.92 24.22
CA MET A 40 12.09 0.81 24.61
C MET A 40 13.46 1.26 25.13
N GLY A 41 13.82 2.54 25.01
CA GLY A 41 15.14 3.05 25.39
C GLY A 41 16.30 2.51 24.55
N LEU A 42 16.02 2.04 23.31
CA LEU A 42 17.02 1.39 22.47
C LEU A 42 17.65 2.35 21.45
N GLY A 43 18.96 2.20 21.26
CA GLY A 43 19.64 2.75 20.09
C GLY A 43 19.22 2.03 18.81
N GLN A 44 19.41 2.67 17.65
CA GLN A 44 18.96 2.12 16.36
C GLN A 44 19.52 0.72 16.07
N ARG A 45 20.81 0.47 16.38
CA ARG A 45 21.45 -0.84 16.15
C ARG A 45 20.85 -1.93 17.05
N SER A 46 20.64 -1.62 18.33
CA SER A 46 20.06 -2.57 19.29
C SER A 46 18.62 -2.87 18.96
N TYR A 47 17.84 -1.85 18.55
CA TYR A 47 16.47 -2.02 18.10
C TYR A 47 16.38 -2.91 16.85
N ALA A 48 17.25 -2.69 15.85
CA ALA A 48 17.29 -3.56 14.68
C ALA A 48 17.63 -5.02 15.05
N GLN A 49 18.57 -5.25 15.96
CA GLN A 49 18.90 -6.59 16.44
C GLN A 49 17.76 -7.26 17.19
N ASP A 50 17.09 -6.53 18.08
CA ASP A 50 15.91 -6.99 18.82
C ASP A 50 14.78 -7.44 17.88
N ARG A 51 14.59 -6.71 16.78
CA ARG A 51 13.61 -7.02 15.73
C ARG A 51 14.09 -8.05 14.69
N GLY A 52 15.30 -8.59 14.83
CA GLY A 52 15.88 -9.55 13.88
C GLY A 52 16.27 -8.95 12.52
N TRP A 53 16.42 -7.63 12.43
CA TRP A 53 16.78 -6.92 11.20
C TRP A 53 18.29 -6.68 11.09
N SER A 54 18.77 -6.58 9.84
CA SER A 54 20.08 -5.96 9.61
C SER A 54 20.03 -4.47 9.93
N LYS A 55 21.18 -3.90 10.32
CA LYS A 55 21.30 -2.45 10.59
C LYS A 55 20.81 -1.60 9.41
N SER A 56 21.15 -2.01 8.19
CA SER A 56 20.77 -1.29 6.97
C SER A 56 19.27 -1.38 6.69
N HIS A 57 18.64 -2.52 6.96
CA HIS A 57 17.19 -2.68 6.81
C HIS A 57 16.43 -1.79 7.82
N GLY A 58 16.82 -1.83 9.10
CA GLY A 58 16.24 -0.95 10.12
C GLY A 58 16.44 0.54 9.81
N ALA A 59 17.61 0.93 9.29
CA ALA A 59 17.85 2.31 8.87
C ALA A 59 16.93 2.74 7.71
N ARG A 60 16.73 1.88 6.71
CA ARG A 60 15.83 2.16 5.59
C ARG A 60 14.37 2.24 6.03
N LEU A 61 13.92 1.39 6.95
CA LEU A 61 12.58 1.48 7.53
C LEU A 61 12.34 2.84 8.21
N GLU A 62 13.33 3.38 8.92
CA GLU A 62 13.21 4.68 9.58
C GLU A 62 13.40 5.90 8.65
N SER A 63 14.11 5.77 7.52
CA SER A 63 14.50 6.92 6.68
C SER A 63 13.91 6.94 5.28
N ALA A 64 13.53 5.79 4.72
CA ALA A 64 13.06 5.65 3.35
C ALA A 64 12.11 4.43 3.18
N PRO A 65 11.05 4.29 3.99
CA PRO A 65 10.16 3.13 3.94
C PRO A 65 9.42 3.00 2.60
N GLN A 66 9.25 4.09 1.83
CA GLN A 66 8.67 4.08 0.48
C GLN A 66 9.48 3.27 -0.54
N THR A 67 10.74 2.97 -0.24
CA THR A 67 11.61 2.13 -1.09
C THR A 67 11.47 0.64 -0.81
N LEU A 68 10.74 0.29 0.26
CA LEU A 68 10.52 -1.09 0.72
C LEU A 68 9.17 -1.60 0.24
N LYS A 69 8.97 -2.91 0.31
CA LYS A 69 7.65 -3.49 0.03
C LYS A 69 6.70 -3.12 1.16
N LEU A 70 5.44 -2.90 0.82
CA LEU A 70 4.38 -2.65 1.80
C LEU A 70 4.35 -3.75 2.89
N ALA A 71 4.53 -5.02 2.51
CA ALA A 71 4.58 -6.12 3.47
C ALA A 71 5.70 -5.97 4.52
N ASP A 72 6.87 -5.47 4.12
CA ASP A 72 8.00 -5.26 5.04
C ASP A 72 7.67 -4.12 6.02
N VAL A 73 7.04 -3.06 5.53
CA VAL A 73 6.59 -1.93 6.36
C VAL A 73 5.52 -2.37 7.36
N LEU A 74 4.53 -3.15 6.92
CA LEU A 74 3.48 -3.67 7.81
C LEU A 74 4.07 -4.59 8.89
N SER A 75 4.99 -5.49 8.53
CA SER A 75 5.70 -6.34 9.49
C SER A 75 6.56 -5.51 10.46
N ALA A 76 7.13 -4.39 10.00
CA ALA A 76 7.88 -3.49 10.87
C ALA A 76 7.01 -2.78 11.91
N LEU A 77 5.75 -2.48 11.58
CA LEU A 77 4.80 -1.86 12.51
C LEU A 77 4.17 -2.86 13.48
N GLU A 78 4.27 -4.17 13.21
CA GLU A 78 3.72 -5.20 14.08
C GLU A 78 4.30 -5.12 15.50
N GLY A 79 3.42 -5.15 16.50
CA GLY A 79 3.79 -5.05 17.92
C GLY A 79 4.26 -3.67 18.39
N THR A 80 4.25 -2.64 17.53
CA THR A 80 4.68 -1.28 17.91
C THR A 80 3.56 -0.42 18.51
N GLY A 81 2.31 -0.89 18.45
CA GLY A 81 1.12 -0.11 18.80
C GLY A 81 0.58 0.78 17.66
N TYR A 82 1.31 0.88 16.54
CA TYR A 82 0.89 1.60 15.35
C TYR A 82 0.44 0.62 14.25
N HIS A 83 -0.51 1.06 13.43
CA HIS A 83 -0.97 0.32 12.26
C HIS A 83 -1.14 1.26 11.08
N LEU A 84 -0.96 0.73 9.86
CA LEU A 84 -1.27 1.45 8.64
C LEU A 84 -2.62 0.99 8.12
N VAL A 85 -3.54 1.93 7.93
CA VAL A 85 -4.89 1.64 7.46
C VAL A 85 -5.32 2.70 6.45
N LEU A 86 -6.02 2.24 5.42
CA LEU A 86 -6.77 3.10 4.51
C LEU A 86 -8.21 3.17 5.00
N HIS A 87 -8.75 4.37 5.22
CA HIS A 87 -10.14 4.56 5.64
C HIS A 87 -10.94 5.24 4.54
N ARG A 88 -12.26 5.04 4.54
CA ARG A 88 -13.18 5.88 3.74
C ARG A 88 -13.53 7.12 4.53
N ASP A 89 -13.37 8.29 3.92
CA ASP A 89 -13.65 9.59 4.54
C ASP A 89 -15.03 9.69 5.21
N ARG A 90 -16.05 8.99 4.69
CA ARG A 90 -17.43 9.11 5.17
C ARG A 90 -17.78 8.22 6.35
N ASP A 91 -17.08 7.10 6.50
CA ASP A 91 -17.48 6.03 7.41
C ASP A 91 -16.44 5.79 8.52
N ASP A 92 -15.29 6.47 8.44
CA ASP A 92 -14.11 6.34 9.31
C ASP A 92 -13.67 4.88 9.55
N ALA A 93 -14.11 3.98 8.68
CA ALA A 93 -13.90 2.55 8.79
C ALA A 93 -12.69 2.13 7.94
N PRO A 94 -11.81 1.26 8.48
CA PRO A 94 -10.77 0.60 7.71
C PRO A 94 -11.33 -0.10 6.47
N VAL A 95 -10.74 0.16 5.30
CA VAL A 95 -11.05 -0.58 4.07
C VAL A 95 -10.33 -1.93 4.14
N ALA A 96 -11.09 -3.01 4.28
CA ALA A 96 -10.53 -4.35 4.29
C ALA A 96 -10.11 -4.79 2.86
N PRO A 97 -9.05 -5.61 2.70
CA PRO A 97 -8.65 -6.14 1.40
C PRO A 97 -9.77 -6.85 0.62
N VAL A 98 -10.71 -7.48 1.34
CA VAL A 98 -11.87 -8.19 0.76
C VAL A 98 -12.89 -7.25 0.11
N GLU A 99 -12.86 -5.96 0.42
CA GLU A 99 -13.76 -4.97 -0.20
C GLU A 99 -13.35 -4.61 -1.63
N TRP A 100 -12.12 -4.95 -2.03
CA TRP A 100 -11.65 -4.69 -3.38
C TRP A 100 -12.18 -5.75 -4.35
N PRO A 101 -12.83 -5.34 -5.45
CA PRO A 101 -13.29 -6.29 -6.45
C PRO A 101 -12.09 -6.95 -7.14
N VAL A 102 -12.30 -8.17 -7.62
CA VAL A 102 -11.28 -8.98 -8.30
C VAL A 102 -10.65 -8.25 -9.51
N THR A 103 -11.41 -7.36 -10.15
CA THR A 103 -10.93 -6.43 -11.19
C THR A 103 -9.64 -5.72 -10.79
N GLU A 104 -9.63 -5.18 -9.58
CA GLU A 104 -8.56 -4.33 -9.09
C GLU A 104 -7.40 -5.18 -8.56
N LEU A 105 -7.73 -6.26 -7.84
CA LEU A 105 -6.73 -7.12 -7.21
C LEU A 105 -5.94 -7.93 -8.23
N VAL A 106 -6.61 -8.69 -9.11
CA VAL A 106 -5.97 -9.75 -9.90
C VAL A 106 -6.17 -9.58 -11.40
N ALA A 107 -7.29 -9.00 -11.85
CA ALA A 107 -7.58 -8.96 -13.28
C ALA A 107 -6.62 -8.02 -14.03
N ARG A 108 -5.97 -8.56 -15.06
CA ARG A 108 -5.07 -7.82 -15.97
C ARG A 108 -5.37 -8.20 -17.41
N PHE A 109 -5.08 -7.29 -18.34
CA PHE A 109 -4.98 -7.61 -19.76
C PHE A 109 -3.80 -8.56 -20.01
N SER A 110 -3.78 -9.21 -21.18
CA SER A 110 -2.68 -10.11 -21.58
C SER A 110 -1.32 -9.42 -21.67
N ASP A 111 -1.29 -8.09 -21.79
CA ASP A 111 -0.07 -7.27 -21.79
C ASP A 111 0.30 -6.76 -20.38
N GLY A 112 -0.35 -7.26 -19.33
CA GLY A 112 -0.10 -6.89 -17.94
C GLY A 112 -0.79 -5.61 -17.48
N ARG A 113 -1.46 -4.85 -18.36
CA ARG A 113 -2.18 -3.64 -17.97
C ARG A 113 -3.39 -3.94 -17.09
N ARG A 114 -3.78 -3.00 -16.23
CA ARG A 114 -5.04 -3.10 -15.46
C ARG A 114 -6.25 -2.96 -16.39
N LEU A 115 -7.34 -3.65 -16.04
CA LEU A 115 -8.62 -3.43 -16.71
C LEU A 115 -9.15 -2.02 -16.39
N PRO A 116 -9.99 -1.42 -17.26
CA PRO A 116 -10.70 -0.19 -16.92
C PRO A 116 -11.56 -0.39 -15.67
N ALA A 117 -11.71 0.64 -14.83
CA ALA A 117 -12.48 0.57 -13.59
C ALA A 117 -13.95 0.14 -13.79
N ALA A 118 -14.54 0.43 -14.96
CA ALA A 118 -15.91 0.03 -15.31
C ALA A 118 -16.01 -1.40 -15.88
N ALA A 119 -14.89 -2.12 -16.04
CA ALA A 119 -14.91 -3.48 -16.57
C ALA A 119 -15.45 -4.47 -15.53
N ASN A 120 -16.22 -5.46 -15.98
CA ASN A 120 -16.75 -6.53 -15.13
C ASN A 120 -16.22 -7.91 -15.59
N PRO A 121 -15.01 -8.32 -15.17
CA PRO A 121 -14.43 -9.63 -15.41
C PRO A 121 -15.27 -10.69 -14.71
N VAL A 122 -15.50 -11.78 -15.42
CA VAL A 122 -16.20 -12.95 -14.91
C VAL A 122 -15.17 -14.06 -14.83
N ARG A 123 -15.25 -14.88 -13.78
CA ARG A 123 -14.43 -16.10 -13.72
C ARG A 123 -14.81 -16.98 -14.90
N SER A 124 -13.84 -17.38 -15.72
CA SER A 124 -14.12 -18.38 -16.75
C SER A 124 -13.75 -19.75 -16.25
N TRP A 125 -14.61 -20.71 -16.54
CA TRP A 125 -14.42 -22.10 -16.17
C TRP A 125 -13.47 -22.84 -17.12
N CYS A 126 -13.11 -22.20 -18.24
CA CYS A 126 -12.10 -22.67 -19.18
C CYS A 126 -11.33 -21.47 -19.79
N ALA A 127 -10.08 -21.66 -20.19
CA ALA A 127 -9.41 -20.64 -20.98
C ALA A 127 -10.12 -20.48 -22.34
N HIS A 128 -10.36 -19.24 -22.72
CA HIS A 128 -10.73 -18.93 -24.10
C HIS A 128 -9.60 -19.34 -25.05
N SER A 129 -9.97 -19.81 -26.24
CA SER A 129 -9.03 -20.26 -27.28
C SER A 129 -7.92 -19.25 -27.59
N TRP A 130 -8.23 -17.94 -27.58
CA TRP A 130 -7.26 -16.87 -27.81
C TRP A 130 -6.08 -16.90 -26.83
N PHE A 131 -6.28 -17.35 -25.58
CA PHE A 131 -5.23 -17.42 -24.57
C PHE A 131 -4.17 -18.43 -24.96
N PHE A 132 -4.58 -19.65 -25.35
CA PHE A 132 -3.67 -20.68 -25.84
C PHE A 132 -3.05 -20.33 -27.19
N THR A 133 -3.73 -19.55 -28.04
CA THR A 133 -3.12 -19.00 -29.26
C THR A 133 -1.97 -18.04 -28.95
N ARG A 134 -2.05 -17.29 -27.84
CA ARG A 134 -1.00 -16.34 -27.42
C ARG A 134 0.06 -16.94 -26.50
N HIS A 135 -0.30 -17.98 -25.75
CA HIS A 135 0.53 -18.65 -24.75
C HIS A 135 0.53 -20.16 -25.01
N PRO A 136 1.09 -20.62 -26.15
CA PRO A 136 1.10 -22.04 -26.50
C PRO A 136 1.84 -22.91 -25.48
N GLU A 137 2.76 -22.32 -24.71
CA GLU A 137 3.50 -22.95 -23.62
C GLU A 137 2.75 -23.05 -22.28
N ALA A 138 1.61 -22.37 -22.14
CA ALA A 138 0.86 -22.35 -20.89
C ALA A 138 0.19 -23.70 -20.63
N LYS A 139 0.53 -24.32 -19.49
CA LYS A 139 -0.08 -25.57 -19.02
C LYS A 139 -1.37 -25.36 -18.22
N GLU A 140 -1.62 -24.13 -17.79
CA GLU A 140 -2.74 -23.74 -16.94
C GLU A 140 -3.47 -22.55 -17.57
N THR A 141 -4.78 -22.51 -17.34
CA THR A 141 -5.65 -21.43 -17.82
C THR A 141 -5.65 -20.28 -16.82
N PRO A 142 -5.73 -19.01 -17.24
CA PRO A 142 -5.88 -17.92 -16.30
C PRO A 142 -7.23 -18.08 -15.58
N ASP A 143 -7.21 -17.95 -14.25
CA ASP A 143 -8.39 -18.09 -13.39
C ASP A 143 -9.51 -17.10 -13.73
N TRP A 144 -9.18 -16.00 -14.44
CA TRP A 144 -10.09 -14.93 -14.78
C TRP A 144 -9.94 -14.57 -16.25
N THR A 145 -11.03 -14.55 -17.00
CA THR A 145 -11.04 -14.01 -18.36
C THR A 145 -12.15 -12.98 -18.49
N TRP A 146 -11.85 -11.82 -19.06
CA TRP A 146 -12.90 -10.86 -19.37
C TRP A 146 -13.39 -11.08 -20.80
N THR A 147 -14.70 -11.18 -20.97
CA THR A 147 -15.35 -11.01 -22.27
C THR A 147 -15.93 -9.60 -22.31
N THR A 148 -15.51 -8.78 -23.28
CA THR A 148 -16.40 -7.70 -23.72
C THR A 148 -17.68 -8.39 -24.16
N ARG A 149 -18.83 -8.09 -23.54
CA ARG A 149 -20.10 -8.32 -24.23
C ARG A 149 -20.12 -7.43 -25.49
N ARG A 150 -19.42 -7.82 -26.55
CA ARG A 150 -19.95 -7.61 -27.89
C ARG A 150 -20.98 -8.69 -28.07
N ARG A 151 -22.22 -8.25 -28.19
CA ARG A 151 -23.39 -9.03 -28.59
C ARG A 151 -22.95 -10.15 -29.53
N TRP A 152 -23.03 -11.39 -29.05
CA TRP A 152 -22.93 -12.57 -29.90
C TRP A 152 -24.17 -12.56 -30.78
N ASP A 153 -24.00 -12.33 -32.08
CA ASP A 153 -25.06 -12.22 -33.07
C ASP A 153 -25.14 -13.46 -33.97
N GLY A 154 -24.82 -14.64 -33.42
CA GLY A 154 -25.33 -15.93 -33.91
C GLY A 154 -25.28 -16.22 -35.41
N ARG A 155 -24.34 -15.67 -36.19
CA ARG A 155 -24.16 -15.99 -37.61
C ARG A 155 -22.84 -16.70 -37.84
N THR A 156 -22.97 -17.98 -38.18
CA THR A 156 -22.02 -18.74 -38.99
C THR A 156 -22.34 -18.49 -40.46
N ASP A 157 -21.35 -18.00 -41.21
CA ASP A 157 -21.14 -18.33 -42.63
C ASP A 157 -19.80 -19.06 -42.72
#